data_AF-Q6B854-F1
#
_entry.id   AF-Q6B854-F1
#
_cell.length_a   1.000
_cell.length_b   1.000
_cell.length_c   1.000
_cell.angle_alpha   90.00
_cell.angle_beta   90.00
_cell.angle_gamma   90.00
#
_symmetry.space_group_name_H-M   'P 1'
#
loop_
_entity.id
_entity.type
_entity.pdbx_description
1 polymer ?
#
loop_
_entity_poly.entity_id
_entity_poly.type
_entity_poly.pdbx_seq_one_letter_code
_entity_poly.pdbx_strand_id
1 'polypeptide(L)'
;PESLGPGTPGFPEQEEDELRTLGVERFEEILQEAGSRGGEEPGRSYGEEDFEYHRQSSHHIHHPLSTHLPPDARRRKTLQGP
;
A
#
# COMPACT_ATOMS: atom_id res chain seq x y z
N PRO A 1 -53.12 1.23 1.88
CA PRO A 1 -52.53 1.63 3.18
C PRO A 1 -51.37 2.58 2.88
N GLU A 2 -51.58 3.87 3.15
CA GLU A 2 -50.57 4.91 3.03
C GLU A 2 -49.54 4.75 4.14
N SER A 3 -48.25 4.76 3.81
CA SER A 3 -47.18 5.01 4.78
C SER A 3 -46.46 6.30 4.40
N LEU A 4 -46.75 7.34 5.16
CA LEU A 4 -46.17 8.67 5.08
C LEU A 4 -44.83 8.71 5.84
N GLY A 5 -43.77 9.16 5.16
CA GLY A 5 -42.67 9.95 5.75
C GLY A 5 -41.23 9.45 5.51
N PRO A 6 -40.21 10.34 5.57
CA PRO A 6 -40.28 11.77 5.86
C PRO A 6 -40.15 12.63 4.58
N GLY A 7 -40.93 13.71 4.52
CA GLY A 7 -40.70 14.76 3.55
C GLY A 7 -39.35 15.43 3.81
N THR A 8 -38.56 15.57 2.76
CA THR A 8 -37.54 16.61 2.72
C THR A 8 -38.24 17.93 2.38
N PRO A 9 -38.02 18.99 3.16
CA PRO A 9 -38.56 20.31 2.84
C PRO A 9 -37.84 20.82 1.59
N GLY A 10 -38.63 21.35 0.66
CA GLY A 10 -38.19 21.58 -0.71
C GLY A 10 -36.96 22.47 -0.85
N PHE A 11 -36.01 21.98 -1.64
CA PHE A 11 -35.24 22.78 -2.59
C PHE A 11 -34.88 21.87 -3.77
N PRO A 12 -35.69 21.84 -4.85
CA PRO A 12 -35.31 21.08 -6.04
C PRO A 12 -33.97 21.56 -6.63
N GLU A 13 -33.62 22.84 -6.47
CA GLU A 13 -32.40 23.42 -7.03
C GLU A 13 -31.11 23.10 -6.24
N GLN A 14 -31.18 22.85 -4.92
CA GLN A 14 -29.97 22.58 -4.10
C GLN A 14 -29.47 21.15 -4.28
N GLU A 15 -30.37 20.18 -4.39
CA GLU A 15 -29.97 18.78 -4.67
C GLU A 15 -29.38 18.67 -6.08
N GLU A 16 -29.96 19.38 -7.07
CA GLU A 16 -29.41 19.46 -8.43
C GLU A 16 -28.02 20.11 -8.48
N ASP A 17 -27.80 21.20 -7.74
CA ASP A 17 -26.49 21.85 -7.63
C ASP A 17 -25.47 20.96 -6.90
N GLU A 18 -25.90 20.24 -5.85
CA GLU A 18 -25.06 19.29 -5.13
C GLU A 18 -24.59 18.15 -6.04
N LEU A 19 -25.52 17.54 -6.80
CA LEU A 19 -25.21 16.50 -7.78
C LEU A 19 -24.27 16.99 -8.88
N ARG A 20 -24.41 18.25 -9.30
CA ARG A 20 -23.49 18.93 -10.23
C ARG A 20 -22.10 19.13 -9.62
N THR A 21 -22.00 19.61 -8.38
CA THR A 21 -20.70 19.75 -7.67
C THR A 21 -20.01 18.41 -7.42
N LEU A 22 -20.78 17.36 -7.11
CA LEU A 22 -20.28 16.01 -6.96
C LEU A 22 -19.91 15.37 -8.32
N GLY A 23 -20.22 16.04 -9.44
CA GLY A 23 -19.90 15.59 -10.78
C GLY A 23 -20.68 14.33 -11.19
N VAL A 24 -21.82 14.06 -10.54
CA VAL A 24 -22.63 12.86 -10.78
C VAL A 24 -23.21 12.84 -12.19
N GLU A 25 -23.44 14.01 -12.80
CA GLU A 25 -23.81 14.16 -14.23
C GLU A 25 -22.84 13.44 -15.18
N ARG A 26 -21.58 13.30 -14.76
CA ARG A 26 -20.51 12.65 -15.53
C ARG A 26 -20.16 11.25 -15.04
N PHE A 27 -20.93 10.70 -14.09
CA PHE A 27 -20.60 9.42 -13.48
C PHE A 27 -20.51 8.28 -14.50
N GLU A 28 -21.34 8.31 -15.54
CA GLU A 28 -21.30 7.31 -16.63
C GLU A 28 -20.02 7.40 -17.46
N GLU A 29 -19.53 8.60 -17.77
CA GLU A 29 -18.22 8.80 -18.43
C GLU A 29 -17.07 8.33 -17.54
N ILE A 30 -17.15 8.60 -16.23
CA ILE A 30 -16.14 8.17 -15.24
C ILE A 30 -16.07 6.65 -15.15
N LEU A 31 -17.21 5.95 -15.16
CA LEU A 31 -17.25 4.49 -15.17
C LEU A 31 -16.63 3.91 -16.45
N GLN A 32 -16.93 4.50 -17.61
CA GLN A 32 -16.35 4.10 -18.90
C GLN A 32 -14.84 4.36 -18.96
N GLU A 33 -14.39 5.52 -18.48
CA GLU A 33 -12.98 5.89 -18.40
C GLU A 33 -12.22 4.98 -17.42
N ALA A 34 -12.79 4.70 -16.25
CA ALA A 34 -12.21 3.80 -15.26
C ALA A 34 -12.07 2.35 -15.77
N GLY A 35 -13.04 1.88 -16.57
CA GLY A 35 -12.93 0.58 -17.26
C GLY A 35 -11.93 0.57 -18.42
N SER A 36 -11.65 1.74 -19.02
CA SER A 36 -10.71 1.92 -20.14
C SER A 36 -9.26 2.11 -19.68
N ARG A 37 -9.06 2.67 -18.48
CA ARG A 37 -7.77 2.64 -17.76
C ARG A 37 -7.53 1.21 -17.29
N GLY A 38 -7.21 0.35 -18.24
CA GLY A 38 -7.11 -1.08 -18.04
C GLY A 38 -6.10 -1.40 -16.95
N GLY A 39 -6.60 -1.65 -15.74
CA GLY A 39 -5.91 -2.32 -14.64
C GLY A 39 -4.42 -2.01 -14.48
N GLU A 40 -3.96 -0.79 -14.76
CA GLU A 40 -2.61 -0.38 -14.42
C GLU A 40 -2.60 -0.20 -12.92
N GLU A 41 -2.44 -1.34 -12.27
CA GLU A 41 -2.20 -1.53 -10.86
C GLU A 41 -1.24 -0.44 -10.40
N PRO A 42 -1.56 0.29 -9.31
CA PRO A 42 -0.64 1.25 -8.72
C PRO A 42 0.63 0.50 -8.29
N GLY A 43 1.61 0.43 -9.19
CA GLY A 43 2.88 -0.25 -9.01
C GLY A 43 2.76 -1.71 -8.61
N ARG A 44 2.51 -2.60 -9.58
CA ARG A 44 2.80 -4.06 -9.52
C ARG A 44 2.65 -4.69 -8.12
N SER A 45 1.52 -5.34 -7.86
CA SER A 45 1.39 -6.24 -6.70
C SER A 45 2.61 -7.15 -6.53
N TYR A 46 3.25 -7.10 -5.36
CA TYR A 46 4.38 -7.97 -5.01
C TYR A 46 3.93 -9.44 -4.93
N GLY A 47 4.63 -10.33 -5.63
CA GLY A 47 4.32 -11.77 -5.70
C GLY A 47 5.45 -12.66 -5.16
N GLU A 48 5.30 -13.99 -5.29
CA GLU A 48 6.31 -14.99 -4.87
C GLU A 48 7.67 -14.74 -5.53
N GLU A 49 7.69 -14.29 -6.78
CA GLU A 49 8.91 -13.97 -7.52
C GLU A 49 9.69 -12.82 -6.85
N ASP A 50 9.00 -11.80 -6.35
CA ASP A 50 9.61 -10.70 -5.60
C ASP A 50 10.18 -11.18 -4.26
N PHE A 51 9.46 -12.07 -3.58
CA PHE A 51 9.92 -12.67 -2.32
C PHE A 51 11.15 -13.57 -2.54
N GLU A 52 11.15 -14.39 -3.59
CA GLU A 52 12.31 -15.21 -3.98
C GLU A 52 13.50 -14.34 -4.35
N TYR A 53 13.28 -13.28 -5.12
CA TYR A 53 14.32 -12.30 -5.43
C TYR A 53 14.91 -11.68 -4.16
N HIS A 54 14.08 -11.31 -3.18
CA HIS A 54 14.57 -10.78 -1.90
C HIS A 54 15.39 -11.80 -1.12
N ARG A 55 14.97 -13.08 -1.11
CA ARG A 55 15.75 -14.17 -0.48
C ARG A 55 17.14 -14.29 -1.09
N GLN A 56 17.25 -14.22 -2.42
CA GLN A 56 18.50 -14.43 -3.14
C GLN A 56 19.41 -13.20 -3.17
N SER A 57 18.83 -12.01 -3.26
CA SER A 57 19.57 -10.74 -3.40
C SER A 57 19.96 -10.11 -2.07
N SER A 58 19.28 -10.45 -0.97
CA SER A 58 19.58 -9.85 0.33
C SER A 58 20.95 -10.32 0.83
N HIS A 59 21.89 -9.37 0.90
CA HIS A 59 23.22 -9.62 1.45
C HIS A 59 23.18 -9.40 2.96
N HIS A 60 23.18 -10.49 3.75
CA HIS A 60 23.20 -10.36 5.20
C HIS A 60 24.62 -10.02 5.68
N ILE A 61 24.83 -8.76 6.09
CA ILE A 61 26.12 -8.31 6.62
C ILE A 61 26.10 -8.48 8.14
N HIS A 62 26.68 -9.58 8.62
CA HIS A 62 27.03 -9.72 10.03
C HIS A 62 28.39 -9.08 10.28
N HIS A 63 28.42 -7.93 10.95
CA HIS A 63 29.63 -7.52 11.64
C HIS A 63 29.77 -8.40 12.88
N PRO A 64 30.80 -9.28 12.97
CA PRO A 64 31.01 -10.02 14.21
C PRO A 64 31.26 -9.00 15.32
N LEU A 65 30.82 -9.31 16.55
CA LEU A 65 30.98 -8.43 17.71
C LEU A 65 32.44 -7.97 17.89
N SER A 66 33.40 -8.82 17.48
CA SER A 66 34.84 -8.54 17.45
C SER A 66 35.26 -7.37 16.56
N THR A 67 34.43 -6.95 15.60
CA THR A 67 34.67 -5.78 14.72
C THR A 67 34.70 -4.48 15.52
N HIS A 68 33.85 -4.38 16.55
CA HIS A 68 33.74 -3.19 17.39
C HIS A 68 34.50 -3.33 18.71
N LEU A 69 35.08 -4.50 18.98
CA LEU A 69 35.94 -4.66 20.13
C LEU A 69 37.25 -3.91 19.90
N PRO A 70 37.74 -3.15 20.91
CA PRO A 70 39.05 -2.54 20.84
C PRO A 70 40.12 -3.61 20.58
N PRO A 71 41.22 -3.28 19.89
CA PRO A 71 42.27 -4.24 19.52
C PRO A 71 42.75 -5.12 20.67
N ASP A 72 42.79 -4.57 21.89
CA ASP A 72 43.25 -5.25 23.10
C ASP A 72 42.29 -6.34 23.61
N ALA A 73 41.01 -6.29 23.22
CA ALA A 73 39.98 -7.26 23.63
C ALA A 73 39.82 -8.41 22.62
N ARG A 74 40.48 -8.37 21.44
CA ARG A 74 40.57 -9.50 20.50
C ARG A 74 41.50 -10.58 21.02
N ARG A 75 41.19 -11.16 22.18
CA ARG A 75 41.89 -12.34 22.68
C ARG A 75 41.57 -13.52 21.77
N ARG A 76 42.56 -14.03 21.04
CA ARG A 76 42.45 -15.32 20.34
C ARG A 76 42.17 -16.39 21.39
N LYS A 77 41.01 -17.02 21.36
CA LYS A 77 40.80 -18.32 22.03
C LYS A 77 41.78 -19.28 21.37
N THR A 78 42.90 -19.56 22.03
CA THR A 78 43.73 -20.71 21.71
C THR A 78 42.83 -21.93 21.79
N LEU A 79 42.68 -22.66 20.68
CA LEU A 79 42.12 -23.99 20.67
C LEU A 79 43.03 -24.85 21.56
N GLN A 80 42.72 -24.97 22.84
CA GLN A 80 43.20 -26.11 23.62
C GLN A 80 42.30 -27.28 23.21
N GLY A 81 42.81 -28.09 22.28
CA GLY A 81 42.28 -29.42 22.06
C GLY A 81 42.59 -30.34 23.25
N PRO A 82 41.96 -31.52 23.31
CA PRO A 82 42.61 -32.69 23.86
C PRO A 82 43.70 -33.22 22.90
#